data_AF-A0A7X6L0Q2-F1
#
_entry.id   AF-A0A7X6L0Q2-F1
#
_cell.length_a   1.000
_cell.length_b   1.000
_cell.length_c   1.000
_cell.angle_alpha   90.00
_cell.angle_beta   90.00
_cell.angle_gamma   90.00
#
_symmetry.space_group_name_H-M   'P 1'
#
loop_
_entity.id
_entity.type
_entity.pdbx_description
1 polymer ?
#
loop_
_entity_poly.entity_id
_entity_poly.type
_entity_poly.pdbx_seq_one_letter_code
_entity_poly.pdbx_strand_id
1 'polypeptide(L)'
;MAEYTPSSVAIYDVGYARPRRVAEFRLDTDGGVTLTVTDRDGCLFAERLYERGVAVFDPPARIMPTEGPPFLRALLEAPPTSYYRVVDESPEEAPRPGRRTPWSANPASGSDGASAPSSR
;
A
#
# COMPACT_ATOMS: atom_id res chain seq x y z
N MET A 1 17.31 -2.46 -14.66
CA MET A 1 16.40 -2.03 -13.57
C MET A 1 15.34 -3.11 -13.50
N ALA A 2 15.18 -3.81 -12.37
CA ALA A 2 14.09 -4.76 -12.26
C ALA A 2 12.80 -3.94 -12.24
N GLU A 3 11.96 -4.09 -13.26
CA GLU A 3 10.63 -3.51 -13.27
C GLU A 3 9.86 -4.16 -12.12
N TYR A 4 9.68 -3.42 -11.04
CA TYR A 4 8.97 -3.92 -9.88
C TYR A 4 7.53 -4.27 -10.28
N THR A 5 7.18 -5.54 -10.09
CA THR A 5 5.86 -6.06 -10.44
C THR A 5 5.10 -6.31 -9.13
N PRO A 6 4.20 -5.41 -8.72
CA PRO A 6 3.35 -5.66 -7.58
C PRO A 6 2.48 -6.89 -7.85
N SER A 7 2.38 -7.76 -6.85
CA SER A 7 1.52 -8.96 -6.86
C SER A 7 0.24 -8.76 -6.04
N SER A 8 0.19 -7.78 -5.15
CA SER A 8 -1.03 -7.40 -4.43
C SER A 8 -1.08 -5.91 -4.07
N VAL A 9 -2.25 -5.30 -4.28
CA VAL A 9 -2.51 -3.90 -3.98
C VAL A 9 -3.81 -3.80 -3.17
N ALA A 10 -3.76 -3.18 -2.00
CA ALA A 10 -4.90 -3.00 -1.12
C ALA A 10 -5.45 -1.57 -1.18
N ILE A 11 -6.77 -1.43 -1.02
CA ILE A 11 -7.43 -0.15 -0.82
C ILE A 11 -7.87 -0.05 0.65
N TYR A 12 -7.47 1.07 1.26
CA TYR A 12 -7.84 1.47 2.60
C TYR A 12 -8.77 2.67 2.57
N ASP A 13 -9.88 2.59 3.29
CA ASP A 13 -10.70 3.75 3.66
C ASP A 13 -10.03 4.47 4.84
N VAL A 14 -9.65 5.73 4.61
CA VAL A 14 -8.98 6.60 5.60
C VAL A 14 -9.93 7.64 6.20
N GLY A 15 -11.23 7.57 5.90
CA GLY A 15 -12.27 8.42 6.49
C GLY A 15 -12.58 8.11 7.95
N TYR A 16 -12.05 7.01 8.49
CA TYR A 16 -12.23 6.58 9.88
C TYR A 16 -10.99 6.83 10.74
N ALA A 17 -11.19 6.87 12.07
CA ALA A 17 -10.11 7.04 13.05
C ALA A 17 -8.99 5.98 12.95
N ARG A 18 -9.28 4.81 12.36
CA ARG A 18 -8.29 3.81 11.96
C ARG A 18 -8.55 3.47 10.49
N PRO A 19 -7.52 3.50 9.63
CA PRO A 19 -7.64 3.04 8.25
C PRO A 19 -8.21 1.62 8.19
N ARG A 20 -9.23 1.41 7.36
CA ARG A 20 -9.87 0.10 7.20
C ARG A 20 -9.61 -0.43 5.82
N ARG A 21 -9.15 -1.67 5.71
CA ARG A 21 -9.01 -2.36 4.43
C ARG A 21 -10.40 -2.66 3.88
N VAL A 22 -10.74 -2.07 2.74
CA VAL A 22 -12.04 -2.25 2.09
C VAL A 22 -11.97 -3.19 0.90
N ALA A 23 -10.82 -3.25 0.22
CA ALA A 23 -10.62 -4.11 -0.95
C ALA A 23 -9.15 -4.52 -1.13
N GLU A 24 -8.96 -5.57 -1.91
CA GLU A 24 -7.67 -6.10 -2.35
C GLU A 24 -7.73 -6.48 -3.83
N PHE A 25 -6.72 -6.07 -4.58
CA PHE A 25 -6.41 -6.56 -5.91
C PHE A 25 -5.21 -7.49 -5.83
N ARG A 26 -5.36 -8.71 -6.35
CA ARG A 26 -4.28 -9.70 -6.37
C ARG A 26 -4.03 -10.17 -7.79
N LEU A 27 -2.75 -10.24 -8.17
CA LEU A 27 -2.32 -10.85 -9.42
C LEU A 27 -2.56 -12.36 -9.34
N ASP A 28 -3.26 -12.89 -10.33
CA ASP A 28 -3.47 -14.32 -10.51
C ASP A 28 -2.31 -14.97 -11.26
N THR A 29 -2.15 -16.27 -11.09
CA THR A 29 -1.21 -17.10 -11.86
C THR A 29 -1.50 -17.09 -13.37
N ASP A 30 -2.74 -16.83 -13.77
CA ASP A 30 -3.13 -16.67 -15.19
C ASP A 30 -2.66 -15.34 -15.80
N GLY A 31 -2.15 -14.42 -14.98
CA GLY A 31 -1.67 -13.10 -15.40
C GLY A 31 -2.72 -11.99 -15.35
N GLY A 32 -3.97 -12.30 -14.99
CA GLY A 32 -5.02 -11.31 -14.71
C GLY A 32 -5.03 -10.84 -13.25
N VAL A 33 -5.90 -9.89 -12.92
CA VAL A 33 -6.13 -9.42 -11.54
C VAL A 33 -7.49 -9.88 -11.03
N THR A 34 -7.54 -10.33 -9.79
CA THR A 34 -8.79 -10.62 -9.06
C THR A 34 -9.02 -9.57 -7.98
N LEU A 35 -10.25 -9.06 -7.90
CA LEU A 35 -10.71 -8.18 -6.81
C LEU A 35 -11.34 -9.00 -5.70
N THR A 36 -10.90 -8.77 -4.46
CA THR A 36 -11.56 -9.24 -3.23
C THR A 36 -12.07 -8.04 -2.44
N VAL A 37 -13.38 -8.01 -2.18
CA VAL A 37 -14.03 -6.95 -1.41
C VAL A 37 -14.20 -7.42 0.03
N THR A 38 -13.58 -6.71 0.98
CA THR A 38 -13.62 -7.04 2.41
C THR A 38 -14.74 -6.29 3.13
N ASP A 39 -15.05 -5.07 2.69
CA ASP A 39 -16.11 -4.22 3.25
C ASP A 39 -17.04 -3.75 2.13
N ARG A 40 -18.32 -4.15 2.18
CA ARG A 40 -19.29 -3.90 1.10
C ARG A 40 -19.73 -2.42 1.03
N ASP A 41 -19.64 -1.68 2.14
CA ASP A 41 -20.06 -0.28 2.22
C ASP A 41 -18.97 0.68 1.72
N GLY A 42 -17.70 0.28 1.84
CA GLY A 42 -16.54 1.09 1.39
C GLY A 42 -16.08 0.88 -0.05
N CYS A 43 -16.71 -0.01 -0.83
CA CYS A 43 -16.05 -0.65 -1.98
C CYS A 43 -16.57 -0.29 -3.38
N LEU A 44 -17.59 0.57 -3.53
CA LEU A 44 -18.05 1.03 -4.86
C LEU A 44 -16.90 1.61 -5.71
N PHE A 45 -15.89 2.18 -5.07
CA PHE A 45 -14.69 2.67 -5.74
C PHE A 45 -13.84 1.54 -6.34
N ALA A 46 -13.54 0.49 -5.57
CA ALA A 46 -12.71 -0.62 -6.05
C ALA A 46 -13.44 -1.45 -7.12
N GLU A 47 -14.74 -1.69 -6.94
CA GLU A 47 -15.58 -2.34 -7.95
C GLU A 47 -15.59 -1.57 -9.25
N ARG A 48 -15.76 -0.23 -9.19
CA ARG A 48 -15.71 0.62 -10.38
C ARG A 48 -14.35 0.55 -11.08
N LEU A 49 -13.25 0.52 -10.34
CA LEU A 49 -11.90 0.38 -10.93
C LEU A 49 -11.72 -0.99 -11.59
N TYR A 50 -12.26 -2.04 -10.98
CA TYR A 50 -12.23 -3.38 -11.56
C TYR A 50 -13.05 -3.48 -12.85
N GLU A 51 -14.27 -2.97 -12.85
CA GLU A 51 -15.16 -3.03 -14.01
C GLU A 51 -14.74 -2.09 -15.14
N ARG A 52 -14.28 -0.87 -14.81
CA ARG A 52 -14.02 0.18 -15.80
C ARG A 52 -12.55 0.37 -16.12
N GLY A 53 -11.64 -0.30 -15.43
CA GLY A 53 -10.20 -0.07 -15.55
C GLY A 53 -9.74 1.26 -14.92
N VAL A 54 -8.42 1.42 -14.87
CA VAL A 54 -7.77 2.64 -14.38
C VAL A 54 -7.52 3.58 -15.55
N ALA A 55 -7.92 4.84 -15.42
CA ALA A 55 -7.59 5.87 -16.40
C ALA A 55 -6.19 6.41 -16.11
N VAL A 56 -5.29 6.28 -17.08
CA VAL A 56 -3.96 6.89 -17.09
C VAL A 56 -4.03 8.09 -18.01
N PHE A 57 -3.32 9.18 -17.69
CA PHE A 57 -3.43 10.45 -18.43
C PHE A 57 -2.27 10.71 -19.38
N ASP A 58 -1.18 9.95 -19.31
CA ASP A 58 -0.01 10.12 -20.17
C ASP A 58 0.69 8.77 -20.48
N PRO A 59 0.44 8.15 -21.64
CA PRO A 59 -0.59 8.51 -22.61
C PRO A 59 -2.01 8.24 -22.08
N PRO A 60 -3.04 8.95 -22.56
CA PRO A 60 -4.42 8.71 -22.17
C PRO A 60 -4.84 7.30 -22.56
N ALA A 61 -4.95 6.43 -21.57
CA ALA A 61 -5.25 5.03 -21.74
C ALA A 61 -6.14 4.53 -20.60
N ARG A 62 -6.81 3.41 -20.85
CA ARG A 62 -7.56 2.70 -19.83
C ARG A 62 -6.96 1.32 -19.69
N ILE A 63 -6.39 1.05 -18.52
CA ILE A 63 -5.78 -0.24 -18.21
C ILE A 63 -6.82 -1.12 -17.54
N MET A 64 -7.07 -2.29 -18.12
CA MET A 64 -8.05 -3.25 -17.61
C MET A 64 -7.41 -4.27 -16.64
N PRO A 65 -8.16 -4.86 -15.69
CA PRO A 65 -7.62 -5.88 -14.79
C PRO A 65 -7.09 -7.13 -15.53
N THR A 66 -7.55 -7.38 -16.75
CA THR A 66 -7.04 -8.44 -17.63
C THR A 66 -5.61 -8.21 -18.10
N GLU A 67 -5.10 -6.97 -18.01
CA GLU A 67 -3.72 -6.67 -18.37
C GLU A 67 -2.74 -7.07 -17.26
N GLY A 68 -3.22 -7.29 -16.03
CA GLY A 68 -2.40 -7.85 -14.97
C GLY A 68 -1.49 -6.82 -14.29
N PRO A 69 -0.15 -6.98 -14.36
CA PRO A 69 0.82 -6.07 -13.75
C PRO A 69 0.66 -4.57 -14.09
N PRO A 70 0.34 -4.15 -15.32
CA PRO A 70 0.10 -2.74 -15.65
C PRO A 70 -1.08 -2.16 -14.89
N PHE A 71 -2.12 -2.95 -14.62
CA PHE A 71 -3.30 -2.51 -13.87
C PHE A 71 -2.92 -2.19 -12.42
N LEU A 72 -2.16 -3.09 -11.77
CA LEU A 72 -1.69 -2.89 -10.40
C LEU A 72 -0.75 -1.69 -10.29
N ARG A 73 0.12 -1.46 -11.29
CA ARG A 73 0.97 -0.26 -11.34
C ARG A 73 0.15 1.02 -11.48
N ALA A 74 -0.82 1.04 -12.39
CA ALA A 74 -1.68 2.21 -12.58
C ALA A 74 -2.52 2.53 -11.34
N LEU A 75 -2.94 1.53 -10.56
CA LEU A 75 -3.61 1.77 -9.27
C LEU A 75 -2.72 2.52 -8.28
N LEU A 76 -1.41 2.22 -8.24
CA LEU A 76 -0.46 2.87 -7.35
C LEU A 76 -0.06 4.28 -7.82
N GLU A 77 -0.04 4.50 -9.13
CA GLU A 77 0.22 5.80 -9.74
C GLU A 77 -1.00 6.72 -9.75
N ALA A 78 -2.20 6.17 -9.52
CA ALA A 78 -3.42 6.95 -9.44
C ALA A 78 -3.32 7.99 -8.31
N PRO A 79 -3.77 9.24 -8.56
CA PRO A 79 -3.71 10.27 -7.55
C PRO A 79 -4.53 9.88 -6.31
N PRO A 80 -3.99 10.13 -5.10
CA PRO A 80 -4.68 9.78 -3.87
C PRO A 80 -6.03 10.49 -3.80
N THR A 81 -7.08 9.73 -3.49
CA THR A 81 -8.42 10.28 -3.26
C THR A 81 -8.57 10.64 -1.80
N SER A 82 -9.32 11.70 -1.46
CA SER A 82 -9.45 12.20 -0.08
C SER A 82 -9.94 11.17 0.94
N TYR A 83 -10.60 10.10 0.51
CA TYR A 83 -11.18 9.06 1.36
C TYR A 83 -10.52 7.68 1.22
N TYR A 84 -9.74 7.47 0.15
CA TYR A 84 -9.17 6.17 -0.17
C TYR A 84 -7.67 6.26 -0.38
N ARG A 85 -6.96 5.34 0.25
CA ARG A 85 -5.52 5.16 0.08
C ARG A 85 -5.24 3.82 -0.57
N VAL A 86 -4.55 3.86 -1.69
CA VAL A 86 -4.05 2.67 -2.37
C VAL A 86 -2.66 2.35 -1.84
N VAL A 87 -2.41 1.10 -1.46
CA VAL A 87 -1.15 0.65 -0.85
C VAL A 87 -0.71 -0.63 -1.54
N ASP A 88 0.57 -0.69 -1.87
CA ASP A 88 1.20 -1.93 -2.30
C ASP A 88 1.45 -2.82 -1.10
N GLU A 89 0.83 -4.01 -1.09
CA GLU A 89 1.01 -5.03 -0.05
C GLU A 89 1.72 -6.28 -0.59
N SER A 90 2.29 -6.17 -1.79
CA SER A 90 3.07 -7.26 -2.37
C SER A 90 4.12 -7.71 -1.37
N PRO A 91 4.29 -9.03 -1.13
CA PRO A 91 5.36 -9.52 -0.29
C PRO A 91 6.67 -8.98 -0.86
N GLU A 92 7.31 -8.07 -0.11
CA GLU A 92 8.62 -7.52 -0.45
C GLU A 92 9.54 -8.74 -0.59
N GLU A 93 9.94 -9.07 -1.82
CA GLU A 93 10.98 -10.07 -2.03
C GLU A 93 12.15 -9.60 -1.17
N ALA A 94 12.47 -10.40 -0.14
CA ALA A 94 13.19 -9.99 1.07
C ALA A 94 14.23 -8.89 0.78
N PRO A 95 14.27 -7.81 1.58
CA PRO A 95 15.23 -6.74 1.34
C PRO A 95 16.62 -7.38 1.25
N ARG A 96 17.25 -7.30 0.06
CA ARG A 96 18.67 -7.62 -0.05
C ARG A 96 19.36 -6.81 1.05
N PRO A 97 20.13 -7.44 1.95
CA PRO A 97 20.72 -6.71 3.08
C PRO A 97 21.74 -5.73 2.52
N GLY A 98 21.34 -4.48 2.31
CA GLY A 98 22.12 -3.63 1.40
C GLY A 98 21.76 -2.15 1.34
N ARG A 99 21.15 -1.55 2.36
CA ARG A 99 21.40 -0.12 2.66
C ARG A 99 20.90 0.25 4.06
N ARG A 100 21.81 0.19 5.04
CA ARG A 100 21.62 0.88 6.33
C ARG A 100 21.55 2.38 6.03
N THR A 101 20.37 2.98 6.20
CA THR A 101 20.23 4.44 6.20
C THR A 101 20.75 5.00 7.53
N PRO A 102 21.56 6.09 7.53
CA PRO A 102 22.22 6.61 8.73
C PRO A 102 21.29 7.34 9.71
N TRP A 103 19.98 7.37 9.44
CA TRP A 103 18.97 8.04 10.27
C TRP A 103 18.38 7.13 11.37
N SER A 104 18.70 5.83 11.41
CA SER A 104 18.23 4.92 12.48
C SER A 104 19.00 5.10 13.81
N ALA A 105 19.39 6.32 14.15
CA ALA A 105 19.83 6.65 15.49
C ALA A 105 18.60 6.96 16.34
N ASN A 106 18.08 5.93 17.01
CA ASN A 106 17.12 6.07 18.10
C ASN A 106 17.69 7.08 19.13
N PRO A 107 16.97 8.14 19.54
CA PRO A 107 17.33 8.80 20.78
C PRO A 107 17.03 7.81 21.90
N ALA A 108 18.07 7.42 22.64
CA ALA A 108 17.92 6.61 23.84
C ALA A 108 16.94 7.31 24.80
N SER A 109 15.72 6.79 24.89
CA SER A 109 14.75 7.15 25.91
C SER A 109 14.84 6.11 27.01
N GLY A 110 15.20 6.55 28.20
CA GLY A 110 15.37 5.73 29.38
C GLY A 110 15.78 6.59 30.57
N SER A 111 14.87 7.48 30.98
CA SER A 111 14.87 8.01 32.34
C SER A 111 14.35 6.91 33.26
N ASP A 112 15.09 6.57 34.32
CA ASP A 112 14.47 6.08 35.54
C ASP A 112 15.28 6.54 36.75
N GLY A 113 14.56 7.00 37.78
CA GLY A 113 15.09 7.71 38.92
C GLY A 113 15.31 6.82 40.14
N ALA A 114 16.10 7.30 41.10
CA ALA A 114 15.68 7.49 42.50
C ALA A 114 16.89 7.49 43.47
N SER A 115 16.88 8.54 44.30
CA SER A 115 17.29 8.56 45.72
C SER A 115 18.77 8.75 46.10
N ALA A 116 19.02 9.94 46.66
CA ALA A 116 20.06 10.28 47.66
C ALA A 116 19.89 9.42 48.95
N PRO A 117 20.73 9.52 50.01
CA PRO A 117 21.79 10.51 50.31
C PRO A 117 23.08 9.96 50.95
N SER A 118 24.11 10.81 51.10
CA SER A 118 24.74 11.17 52.40
C SER A 118 26.11 11.83 52.25
N SER A 119 26.30 12.83 53.10
CA SER A 119 27.49 13.65 53.34
C SER A 119 28.71 12.84 53.81
N ARG A 120 29.93 13.27 53.44
CA ARG A 120 30.95 13.75 54.39
C ARG A 120 32.07 14.50 53.67
#